data_AF-A0AAU2MSK8-F1
#
_entry.id   AF-A0AAU2MSK8-F1
#
_cell.length_a   1.000
_cell.length_b   1.000
_cell.length_c   1.000
_cell.angle_alpha   90.00
_cell.angle_beta   90.00
_cell.angle_gamma   90.00
#
_symmetry.space_group_name_H-M   'P 1'
#
loop_
_entity.id
_entity.type
_entity.pdbx_description
1 polymer ?
#
loop_
_entity_poly.entity_id
_entity_poly.type
_entity_poly.pdbx_seq_one_letter_code
_entity_poly.pdbx_strand_id
1 'polypeptide(L)'
;MRRSLQSYATSEGWAHYCEEMALEAGFGDGDPRHTAAVARDALLRLTRLACVIGLHTGELTHPQAAARFEAEAHTPPALAAQQATRCLLDPQAGDYTRGKFAILDLRDQARRHWGPGFTHTRFHTALLNLGAPPLVLLPALLGAGRR
;
A
#
# COMPACT_ATOMS: atom_id res chain seq x y z
N MET A 1 20.45 -13.77 -5.25
CA MET A 1 19.07 -13.64 -5.77
C MET A 1 18.18 -12.70 -4.96
N ARG A 2 17.96 -12.88 -3.64
CA ARG A 2 17.03 -12.00 -2.86
C ARG A 2 17.40 -10.51 -2.80
N ARG A 3 18.67 -10.14 -3.00
CA ARG A 3 19.13 -8.74 -3.11
C ARG A 3 18.92 -8.12 -4.51
N SER A 4 18.59 -8.94 -5.51
CA SER A 4 18.55 -8.54 -6.93
C SER A 4 17.16 -8.64 -7.55
N LEU A 5 16.25 -9.43 -6.96
CA LEU A 5 14.86 -9.55 -7.37
C LEU A 5 13.98 -8.93 -6.29
N GLN A 6 13.52 -7.70 -6.53
CA GLN A 6 12.67 -6.94 -5.62
C GLN A 6 11.25 -6.85 -6.18
N SER A 7 10.25 -7.07 -5.32
CA SER A 7 8.84 -6.87 -5.64
C SER A 7 8.48 -5.39 -5.52
N TYR A 8 8.02 -4.81 -6.63
CA TYR A 8 7.53 -3.44 -6.66
C TYR A 8 6.41 -3.21 -5.64
N ALA A 9 5.43 -4.12 -5.59
CA ALA A 9 4.35 -4.07 -4.60
C ALA A 9 4.83 -4.06 -3.14
N THR A 10 5.84 -4.86 -2.80
CA THR A 10 6.37 -4.87 -1.42
C THR A 10 7.11 -3.58 -1.10
N SER A 11 7.92 -3.07 -2.03
CA SER A 11 8.67 -1.83 -1.83
C SER A 11 7.76 -0.60 -1.73
N GLU A 12 6.83 -0.43 -2.68
CA GLU A 12 5.87 0.69 -2.67
C GLU A 12 4.84 0.55 -1.55
N GLY A 13 4.42 -0.69 -1.26
CA GLY A 13 3.57 -0.99 -0.12
C GLY A 13 4.21 -0.60 1.20
N TRP A 14 5.51 -0.86 1.36
CA TRP A 14 6.28 -0.44 2.53
C TRP A 14 6.36 1.08 2.65
N ALA A 15 6.68 1.79 1.55
CA ALA A 15 6.69 3.25 1.55
C ALA A 15 5.33 3.82 1.96
N HIS A 16 4.25 3.30 1.39
CA HIS A 16 2.90 3.76 1.70
C HIS A 16 2.44 3.37 3.12
N TYR A 17 2.87 2.22 3.65
CA TYR A 17 2.70 1.83 5.05
C TYR A 17 3.43 2.81 5.99
N CYS A 18 4.66 3.21 5.65
CA CYS A 18 5.47 4.10 6.48
C CYS A 18 4.85 5.48 6.68
N GLU A 19 4.12 6.01 5.69
CA GLU A 19 3.40 7.28 5.82
C GLU A 19 2.37 7.25 6.96
N GLU A 20 1.60 6.16 7.07
CA GLU A 20 0.64 5.96 8.16
C GLU A 20 1.34 5.66 9.48
N MET A 21 2.38 4.80 9.44
CA MET A 21 3.17 4.46 10.62
C MET A 21 3.86 5.69 11.23
N ALA A 22 4.32 6.64 10.42
CA ALA A 22 4.92 7.88 10.91
C ALA A 22 3.94 8.66 11.79
N LEU A 23 2.67 8.75 11.38
CA LEU A 23 1.63 9.38 12.20
C LEU A 23 1.37 8.58 13.48
N GLU A 24 1.28 7.25 13.40
CA GLU A 24 1.13 6.38 14.58
C GLU A 24 2.30 6.55 15.57
N ALA A 25 3.50 6.86 15.07
CA ALA A 25 4.71 7.09 15.86
C ALA A 25 4.82 8.52 16.41
N GLY A 26 3.84 9.39 16.14
CA GLY A 26 3.78 10.76 16.67
C GLY A 26 4.34 11.84 15.74
N PHE A 27 4.66 11.52 14.47
CA PHE A 27 5.09 12.54 13.52
C PHE A 27 4.03 13.64 13.36
N GLY A 28 4.46 14.89 13.47
CA GLY A 28 3.58 16.05 13.30
C GLY A 28 2.77 16.41 14.54
N ASP A 29 3.04 15.79 15.70
CA ASP A 29 2.48 16.16 17.01
C ASP A 29 0.94 16.29 17.03
N GLY A 30 0.25 15.46 16.25
CA GLY A 30 -1.21 15.48 16.15
C GLY A 30 -1.78 16.62 15.30
N ASP A 31 -0.96 17.37 14.56
CA ASP A 31 -1.44 18.40 13.64
C ASP A 31 -2.32 17.77 12.54
N PRO A 32 -3.60 18.20 12.43
CA PRO A 32 -4.53 17.62 11.47
C PRO A 32 -4.10 17.78 10.01
N ARG A 33 -3.22 18.74 9.70
CA ARG A 33 -2.70 18.95 8.34
C ARG A 33 -1.85 17.78 7.85
N HIS A 34 -1.06 17.16 8.74
CA HIS A 34 -0.27 15.98 8.39
C HIS A 34 -1.16 14.75 8.19
N THR A 35 -2.15 14.57 9.05
CA THR A 35 -3.16 13.51 8.88
C THR A 35 -3.92 13.66 7.58
N ALA A 36 -4.38 14.88 7.27
CA ALA A 36 -5.09 15.18 6.01
C ALA A 36 -4.21 14.93 4.78
N ALA A 37 -2.92 15.28 4.84
CA ALA A 37 -1.99 15.04 3.73
C ALA A 37 -1.80 13.53 3.46
N VAL A 38 -1.53 12.73 4.49
CA VAL A 38 -1.39 11.26 4.35
C VAL A 38 -2.70 10.64 3.86
N ALA A 39 -3.85 11.07 4.39
CA ALA A 39 -5.16 10.58 3.96
C ALA A 39 -5.45 10.90 2.48
N ARG A 40 -5.16 12.12 2.04
CA ARG A 40 -5.32 12.53 0.63
C ARG A 40 -4.48 11.68 -0.31
N ASP A 41 -3.22 11.43 0.04
CA ASP A 41 -2.32 10.60 -0.76
C ASP A 41 -2.75 9.13 -0.77
N ALA A 42 -3.29 8.62 0.35
CA ALA A 42 -3.88 7.29 0.44
C ALA A 42 -5.13 7.14 -0.44
N LEU A 43 -6.02 8.15 -0.46
CA LEU A 43 -7.22 8.16 -1.30
C LEU A 43 -6.85 8.03 -2.79
N LEU A 44 -5.87 8.81 -3.26
CA LEU A 44 -5.42 8.73 -4.66
C LEU A 44 -4.96 7.31 -5.04
N ARG A 45 -4.17 6.66 -4.17
CA ARG A 45 -3.60 5.33 -4.43
C ARG A 45 -4.67 4.24 -4.30
N LEU A 46 -5.61 4.39 -3.37
CA LEU A 46 -6.77 3.51 -3.21
C LEU A 46 -7.71 3.59 -4.42
N THR A 47 -8.08 4.79 -4.85
CA THR A 47 -8.88 4.98 -6.07
C THR A 47 -8.17 4.40 -7.29
N ARG A 48 -6.83 4.51 -7.36
CA ARG A 48 -6.04 3.86 -8.42
C ARG A 48 -6.19 2.34 -8.42
N LEU A 49 -6.09 1.69 -7.26
CA LEU A 49 -6.31 0.24 -7.16
C LEU A 49 -7.72 -0.15 -7.61
N ALA A 50 -8.75 0.59 -7.16
CA ALA A 50 -10.14 0.34 -7.56
C ALA A 50 -10.36 0.54 -9.08
N CYS A 51 -9.80 1.59 -9.67
CA CYS A 51 -9.87 1.87 -11.10
C CYS A 51 -9.14 0.81 -11.93
N VAL A 52 -7.95 0.36 -11.51
CA VAL A 52 -7.24 -0.75 -12.16
C VAL A 52 -8.12 -2.00 -12.19
N ILE A 53 -8.69 -2.40 -11.05
CA ILE A 53 -9.57 -3.58 -11.00
C ILE A 53 -10.76 -3.39 -11.95
N GLY A 54 -11.48 -2.28 -11.85
CA GLY A 54 -12.67 -2.04 -12.67
C GLY A 54 -12.38 -1.99 -14.18
N LEU A 55 -11.27 -1.36 -14.59
CA LEU A 55 -10.89 -1.28 -16.01
C LEU A 55 -10.50 -2.64 -16.58
N HIS A 56 -9.71 -3.42 -15.84
CA HIS A 56 -9.21 -4.72 -16.31
C HIS A 56 -10.22 -5.87 -16.17
N THR A 57 -11.29 -5.67 -15.37
CA THR A 57 -12.44 -6.59 -15.30
C THR A 57 -13.58 -6.20 -16.26
N GLY A 58 -13.51 -5.01 -16.86
CA GLY A 58 -14.56 -4.48 -17.74
C GLY A 58 -15.75 -3.85 -17.00
N GLU A 59 -15.69 -3.72 -15.68
CA GLU A 59 -16.72 -3.04 -14.87
C GLU A 59 -16.68 -1.51 -15.01
N LEU A 60 -15.53 -0.95 -15.41
CA LEU A 60 -15.35 0.48 -15.67
C LEU A 60 -14.85 0.71 -17.09
N THR A 61 -15.38 1.77 -17.71
CA THR A 61 -14.78 2.41 -18.89
C THR A 61 -13.74 3.45 -18.45
N HIS A 62 -12.84 3.84 -19.37
CA HIS A 62 -11.85 4.89 -19.10
C HIS A 62 -12.46 6.21 -18.60
N PRO A 63 -13.54 6.77 -19.21
CA PRO A 63 -14.18 7.97 -18.70
C PRO A 63 -14.78 7.80 -17.30
N GLN A 64 -15.35 6.63 -16.98
CA GLN A 64 -15.85 6.35 -15.63
C GLN A 64 -14.72 6.29 -14.61
N ALA A 65 -13.57 5.71 -14.96
CA ALA A 65 -12.39 5.71 -14.10
C ALA A 65 -11.84 7.13 -13.87
N ALA A 66 -11.81 7.98 -14.91
CA ALA A 66 -11.43 9.39 -14.77
C ALA A 66 -12.37 10.14 -13.83
N ALA A 67 -13.69 10.02 -14.03
CA ALA A 67 -14.70 10.62 -13.17
C ALA A 67 -14.55 10.16 -11.69
N ARG A 68 -14.18 8.89 -11.48
CA ARG A 68 -13.92 8.35 -10.14
C ARG A 68 -12.72 9.01 -9.46
N PHE A 69 -11.63 9.30 -10.18
CA PHE A 69 -10.50 10.05 -9.64
C PHE A 69 -10.86 11.48 -9.24
N GLU A 70 -11.74 12.14 -9.99
CA GLU A 70 -12.24 13.47 -9.62
C GLU A 70 -13.11 13.41 -8.35
N ALA A 71 -14.03 12.45 -8.29
CA ALA A 71 -14.99 12.32 -7.21
C ALA A 71 -14.37 11.82 -5.89
N GLU A 72 -13.55 10.77 -5.94
CA GLU A 72 -13.05 10.07 -4.74
C GLU A 72 -11.66 10.56 -4.30
N ALA A 73 -10.82 10.98 -5.24
CA ALA A 73 -9.45 11.40 -4.97
C ALA A 73 -9.23 12.91 -5.17
N HIS A 74 -10.29 13.68 -5.46
CA HIS A 74 -10.25 15.12 -5.69
C HIS A 74 -9.14 15.55 -6.68
N THR A 75 -8.92 14.71 -7.70
CA THR A 75 -7.88 14.94 -8.70
C THR A 75 -8.41 15.87 -9.79
N PRO A 76 -7.68 16.93 -10.19
CA PRO A 76 -8.11 17.80 -11.28
C PRO A 76 -8.34 17.04 -12.60
N PRO A 77 -9.29 17.45 -13.46
CA PRO A 77 -9.73 16.66 -14.62
C PRO A 77 -8.61 16.17 -15.54
N ALA A 78 -7.64 17.04 -15.87
CA ALA A 78 -6.51 16.67 -16.73
C ALA A 78 -5.64 15.56 -16.11
N LEU A 79 -5.39 15.64 -14.79
CA LEU A 79 -4.65 14.62 -14.06
C LEU A 79 -5.49 13.36 -13.86
N ALA A 80 -6.80 13.48 -13.65
CA ALA A 80 -7.71 12.35 -13.49
C ALA A 80 -7.74 11.49 -14.76
N ALA A 81 -7.82 12.12 -15.94
CA ALA A 81 -7.71 11.43 -17.23
C ALA A 81 -6.36 10.73 -17.38
N GLN A 82 -5.26 11.37 -16.96
CA GLN A 82 -3.93 10.74 -16.97
C GLN A 82 -3.85 9.53 -16.04
N GLN A 83 -4.42 9.62 -14.83
CA GLN A 83 -4.47 8.49 -13.90
C GLN A 83 -5.30 7.33 -14.46
N ALA A 84 -6.46 7.60 -15.06
CA ALA A 84 -7.29 6.60 -15.72
C ALA A 84 -6.53 5.90 -16.87
N THR A 85 -5.81 6.67 -17.70
CA THR A 85 -4.94 6.10 -18.76
C THR A 85 -3.85 5.21 -18.18
N ARG A 86 -3.19 5.64 -17.10
CA ARG A 86 -2.19 4.82 -16.41
C ARG A 86 -2.80 3.50 -15.92
N CYS A 87 -3.98 3.54 -15.30
CA CYS A 87 -4.66 2.33 -14.82
C CYS A 87 -5.02 1.37 -15.95
N LEU A 88 -5.44 1.92 -17.10
CA LEU A 88 -5.80 1.12 -18.28
C LEU A 88 -4.58 0.41 -18.87
N LEU A 89 -3.43 1.08 -18.93
CA LEU A 89 -2.21 0.55 -19.56
C LEU A 89 -1.40 -0.36 -18.64
N ASP A 90 -1.43 -0.11 -17.33
CA ASP A 90 -0.60 -0.82 -16.35
C ASP A 90 -1.48 -1.51 -15.29
N PRO A 91 -1.67 -2.85 -15.36
CA PRO A 91 -2.42 -3.60 -14.36
C PRO A 91 -1.73 -3.66 -12.98
N GLN A 92 -0.47 -3.25 -12.88
CA GLN A 92 0.28 -3.17 -11.62
C GLN A 92 0.22 -1.76 -11.00
N ALA A 93 -0.49 -0.81 -11.59
CA ALA A 93 -0.56 0.55 -11.07
C ALA A 93 -1.20 0.64 -9.67
N GLY A 94 -1.94 -0.39 -9.24
CA GLY A 94 -2.53 -0.52 -7.89
C GLY A 94 -1.58 -1.07 -6.81
N ASP A 95 -0.32 -1.34 -7.13
CA ASP A 95 0.61 -2.07 -6.27
C ASP A 95 0.93 -1.37 -4.93
N TYR A 96 0.91 -0.04 -4.89
CA TYR A 96 1.09 0.74 -3.66
C TYR A 96 0.11 0.32 -2.55
N THR A 97 -1.19 0.37 -2.86
CA THR A 97 -2.25 0.07 -1.90
C THR A 97 -2.34 -1.43 -1.64
N ARG A 98 -2.18 -2.26 -2.68
CA ARG A 98 -2.15 -3.73 -2.51
C ARG A 98 -1.03 -4.16 -1.57
N GLY A 99 0.16 -3.60 -1.74
CA GLY A 99 1.31 -3.86 -0.88
C GLY A 99 1.09 -3.37 0.56
N LYS A 100 0.57 -2.15 0.72
CA LYS A 100 0.25 -1.61 2.05
C LYS A 100 -0.74 -2.50 2.81
N PHE A 101 -1.83 -2.92 2.16
CA PHE A 101 -2.82 -3.81 2.78
C PHE A 101 -2.21 -5.16 3.18
N ALA A 102 -1.37 -5.76 2.33
CA ALA A 102 -0.67 -6.99 2.67
C ALA A 102 0.24 -6.83 3.90
N ILE A 103 0.95 -5.69 4.02
CA ILE A 103 1.81 -5.41 5.18
C ILE A 103 0.98 -5.15 6.44
N LEU A 104 -0.15 -4.43 6.35
CA LEU A 104 -1.04 -4.19 7.48
C LEU A 104 -1.67 -5.49 7.99
N ASP A 105 -2.15 -6.35 7.10
CA ASP A 105 -2.68 -7.67 7.48
C ASP A 105 -1.59 -8.53 8.13
N LEU A 106 -0.38 -8.55 7.56
CA LEU A 106 0.77 -9.25 8.17
C LEU A 106 1.12 -8.70 9.56
N ARG A 107 1.05 -7.37 9.75
CA ARG A 107 1.27 -6.72 11.05
C ARG A 107 0.25 -7.19 12.08
N ASP A 108 -1.02 -7.27 11.71
CA ASP A 108 -2.08 -7.73 12.59
C ASP A 108 -1.98 -9.23 12.90
N GLN A 109 -1.59 -10.04 11.92
CA GLN A 109 -1.26 -11.44 12.15
C GLN A 109 -0.06 -11.58 13.10
N ALA A 110 0.99 -10.78 12.94
CA ALA A 110 2.15 -10.78 13.83
C ALA A 110 1.78 -10.36 15.26
N ARG A 111 0.92 -9.35 15.43
CA ARG A 111 0.37 -8.96 16.73
C ARG A 111 -0.33 -10.12 17.42
N ARG A 112 -1.21 -10.83 16.71
CA ARG A 112 -1.92 -12.01 17.24
C ARG A 112 -0.97 -13.17 17.56
N HIS A 113 -0.02 -13.44 16.65
CA HIS A 113 0.86 -14.60 16.76
C HIS A 113 1.96 -14.44 17.82
N TRP A 114 2.52 -13.23 17.96
CA TRP A 114 3.60 -12.96 18.91
C TRP A 114 3.12 -12.47 20.28
N GLY A 115 1.85 -12.04 20.38
CA GLY A 115 1.23 -11.61 21.63
C GLY A 115 2.05 -10.52 22.35
N PRO A 116 2.36 -10.68 23.65
CA PRO A 116 3.18 -9.72 24.40
C PRO A 116 4.58 -9.46 23.82
N GLY A 117 5.09 -10.36 22.99
CA GLY A 117 6.38 -10.20 22.32
C GLY A 117 6.32 -9.33 21.06
N PHE A 118 5.16 -8.81 20.68
CA PHE A 118 5.04 -7.90 19.53
C PHE A 118 5.59 -6.51 19.86
N THR A 119 6.47 -6.01 19.00
CA THR A 119 6.83 -4.58 18.93
C THR A 119 6.93 -4.17 17.47
N HIS A 120 6.68 -2.88 17.18
CA HIS A 120 6.89 -2.35 15.82
C HIS A 120 8.32 -2.58 15.34
N THR A 121 9.32 -2.36 16.19
CA THR A 121 10.73 -2.65 15.90
C THR A 121 10.94 -4.11 15.50
N ARG A 122 10.44 -5.08 16.29
CA ARG A 122 10.57 -6.50 15.95
C ARG A 122 9.92 -6.83 14.61
N PHE A 123 8.73 -6.30 14.36
CA PHE A 123 8.01 -6.51 13.10
C PHE A 123 8.76 -5.91 11.91
N HIS A 124 9.20 -4.66 12.00
CA HIS A 124 9.95 -3.98 10.94
C HIS A 124 11.29 -4.64 10.67
N THR A 125 12.04 -5.03 11.70
CA THR A 125 13.28 -5.79 11.55
C THR A 125 13.03 -7.12 10.83
N ALA A 126 12.02 -7.89 11.24
CA ALA A 126 11.69 -9.16 10.61
C ALA A 126 11.29 -8.98 9.13
N LEU A 127 10.46 -7.97 8.82
CA LEU A 127 10.01 -7.67 7.46
C LEU A 127 11.17 -7.24 6.56
N LEU A 128 11.97 -6.27 6.98
CA LEU A 128 13.07 -5.72 6.19
C LEU A 128 14.19 -6.75 5.97
N ASN A 129 14.40 -7.68 6.90
CA ASN A 129 15.34 -8.79 6.74
C ASN A 129 14.97 -9.76 5.61
N LEU A 130 13.71 -9.76 5.15
CA LEU A 130 13.30 -10.54 3.98
C LEU A 130 13.76 -9.89 2.66
N GLY A 131 14.17 -8.63 2.69
CA GLY A 131 14.30 -7.77 1.50
C GLY A 131 12.91 -7.33 1.01
N ALA A 132 12.70 -7.35 -0.30
CA ALA A 132 11.39 -7.06 -0.91
C ALA A 132 10.87 -8.30 -1.67
N PRO A 133 10.49 -9.39 -0.98
CA PRO A 133 9.97 -10.59 -1.64
C PRO A 133 8.59 -10.31 -2.28
N PRO A 134 8.13 -11.13 -3.24
CA PRO A 134 6.74 -11.11 -3.68
C PRO A 134 5.75 -11.20 -2.50
N LEU A 135 4.61 -10.49 -2.58
CA LEU A 135 3.62 -10.39 -1.48
C LEU A 135 3.18 -11.76 -0.94
N VAL A 136 3.04 -12.76 -1.81
CA VAL A 136 2.64 -14.13 -1.43
C VAL A 136 3.61 -14.81 -0.47
N LEU A 137 4.86 -14.34 -0.40
CA LEU A 137 5.88 -14.89 0.51
C LEU A 137 5.96 -14.15 1.84
N LEU A 138 5.25 -13.03 2.02
CA LEU A 138 5.26 -12.27 3.27
C LEU A 138 4.84 -13.09 4.50
N PRO A 139 3.84 -13.99 4.44
CA PRO A 139 3.47 -14.82 5.59
C PRO A 139 4.60 -15.71 6.13
N ALA A 140 5.65 -15.99 5.33
CA ALA A 140 6.82 -16.74 5.80
C ALA A 140 7.53 -16.05 6.99
N LEU A 141 7.33 -14.73 7.16
CA LEU A 141 7.77 -13.97 8.33
C LEU A 141 7.30 -14.61 9.65
N LEU A 142 6.05 -15.07 9.69
CA LEU A 142 5.43 -15.61 10.90
C LEU A 142 6.00 -16.99 11.27
N GLY A 143 6.39 -17.79 10.26
CA GLY A 143 6.95 -19.12 10.45
C GLY A 143 8.46 -19.15 10.77
N ALA A 144 9.19 -18.06 10.49
CA ALA A 144 10.65 -18.00 10.65
C ALA A 144 11.12 -17.94 12.13
N GLY A 145 10.20 -17.80 13.09
CA GLY A 145 10.49 -17.83 14.53
C GLY A 145 10.63 -19.24 15.14
N ARG A 146 10.56 -20.31 14.33
CA ARG A 146 10.80 -21.70 14.77
C ARG A 146 12.22 -22.14 14.40
N ARG A 147 13.24 -21.57 15.04
CA ARG A 147 14.58 -22.19 15.16
C ARG A 147 15.19 -21.79 16.49
#